data_AF-A0AAW7KJJ9-F1
#
_entry.id   AF-A0AAW7KJJ9-F1
#
_cell.length_a   1.000
_cell.length_b   1.000
_cell.length_c   1.000
_cell.angle_alpha   90.00
_cell.angle_beta   90.00
_cell.angle_gamma   90.00
#
_symmetry.space_group_name_H-M   'P 1'
#
loop_
_entity.id
_entity.type
_entity.pdbx_description
1 polymer ?
#
loop_
_entity_poly.entity_id
_entity_poly.type
_entity_poly.pdbx_seq_one_letter_code
_entity_poly.pdbx_strand_id
1 'polypeptide(L)'
;MKQNLLIGGLLILVFSLGACGKNKIDGTWTQYSDYSEKDKTVYEIDTNNHKMTISEYSNGEIVTSSLKQITVDEKDKTIKEKGTELFTETIPYLVDHNQLTLDSEVLCKEGSKEDKEAKNKAKKERIKSEKKEKEDEEKLNEAILGLEKRLNNDFLKNYQGVWYSGEGIDTDSFMPATTINQLTVDTKGMSTQDVYIEVYENKPRKVEKKESTNYTFSGIQLPSKHEYTEESESNSSFSYGSSNVDYELPSTTKEIESLKTIDEFAKYEANHNIRELSFGYQSNGGNVDDTSIILNVNNLTHIEITGSM
;
A
#
# COMPACT_ATOMS: atom_id res chain seq x y z
N MET A 1 -36.69 17.30 -18.85
CA MET A 1 -36.80 16.94 -17.42
C MET A 1 -35.68 15.98 -17.07
N LYS A 2 -34.71 16.45 -16.27
CA LYS A 2 -33.88 15.68 -15.32
C LYS A 2 -32.95 16.71 -14.66
N GLN A 3 -33.29 17.07 -13.43
CA GLN A 3 -32.49 17.92 -12.55
C GLN A 3 -31.28 17.11 -12.10
N ASN A 4 -30.07 17.61 -12.35
CA ASN A 4 -28.87 17.12 -11.70
C ASN A 4 -28.68 17.92 -10.41
N LEU A 5 -28.64 17.15 -9.32
CA LEU A 5 -28.52 17.57 -7.94
C LEU A 5 -27.05 17.99 -7.70
N LEU A 6 -26.81 19.30 -7.56
CA LEU A 6 -25.59 19.85 -6.98
C LEU A 6 -25.68 19.68 -5.46
N ILE A 7 -25.06 18.64 -4.90
CA ILE A 7 -24.75 18.59 -3.46
C ILE A 7 -23.45 19.35 -3.28
N GLY A 8 -23.55 20.68 -3.29
CA GLY A 8 -22.49 21.56 -2.83
C GLY A 8 -22.52 21.59 -1.30
N GLY A 9 -21.39 21.25 -0.68
CA GLY A 9 -21.21 21.22 0.77
C GLY A 9 -21.75 22.49 1.43
N LEU A 10 -22.74 22.30 2.29
CA LEU A 10 -23.31 23.35 3.11
C LEU A 10 -22.35 23.61 4.29
N LEU A 11 -21.36 24.47 4.06
CA LEU A 11 -20.58 25.13 5.11
C LEU A 11 -21.52 26.06 5.88
N ILE A 12 -22.18 25.53 6.92
CA ILE A 12 -22.97 26.35 7.83
C ILE A 12 -21.99 27.10 8.76
N LEU A 13 -21.48 28.23 8.30
CA LEU A 13 -20.86 29.25 9.14
C LEU A 13 -21.97 30.04 9.84
N VAL A 14 -22.45 29.55 11.00
CA VAL A 14 -23.35 30.33 11.87
C VAL A 14 -22.52 31.35 12.64
N PHE A 15 -22.31 32.53 12.04
CA PHE A 15 -21.93 33.71 12.80
C PHE A 15 -23.11 34.17 13.66
N SER A 16 -23.19 33.74 14.92
CA SER A 16 -24.10 34.33 15.91
C SER A 16 -23.39 35.42 16.72
N LEU A 17 -23.31 36.62 16.12
CA LEU A 17 -23.08 37.85 16.85
C LEU A 17 -24.25 38.08 17.82
N GLY A 18 -24.00 37.94 19.12
CA GLY A 18 -24.96 38.26 20.16
C GLY A 18 -24.24 38.57 21.47
N ALA A 19 -23.89 39.84 21.65
CA ALA A 19 -23.44 40.39 22.92
C ALA A 19 -24.65 40.98 23.66
N CYS A 20 -25.07 40.32 24.75
CA CYS A 20 -25.55 40.91 26.01
C CYS A 20 -26.05 39.77 26.90
N GLY A 21 -25.25 39.41 27.92
CA GLY A 21 -25.66 38.49 29.01
C GLY A 21 -25.49 36.98 28.77
N LYS A 22 -24.64 36.53 27.84
CA LYS A 22 -24.40 35.10 27.60
C LYS A 22 -23.54 34.48 28.71
N ASN A 23 -23.83 33.24 29.10
CA ASN A 23 -23.01 32.48 30.05
C ASN A 23 -21.59 32.38 29.49
N LYS A 24 -20.56 32.46 30.34
CA LYS A 24 -19.15 32.41 29.89
C LYS A 24 -18.81 31.13 29.12
N ILE A 25 -19.57 30.06 29.33
CA ILE A 25 -19.38 28.79 28.63
C ILE A 25 -20.05 28.75 27.25
N ASP A 26 -20.96 29.68 26.92
CA ASP A 26 -21.70 29.66 25.65
C ASP A 26 -20.78 29.79 24.43
N GLY A 27 -21.05 28.99 23.41
CA GLY A 27 -20.46 29.03 22.07
C GLY A 27 -19.64 27.77 21.72
N THR A 28 -18.79 27.89 20.70
CA THR A 28 -18.05 26.76 20.14
C THR A 28 -16.66 26.62 20.75
N TRP A 29 -16.31 25.39 21.14
CA TRP A 29 -15.04 25.01 21.75
C TRP A 29 -14.47 23.82 20.99
N THR A 30 -13.17 23.84 20.71
CA THR A 30 -12.51 22.82 19.89
C THR A 30 -11.28 22.27 20.59
N GLN A 31 -11.09 20.96 20.50
CA GLN A 31 -9.87 20.26 20.87
C GLN A 31 -9.38 19.50 19.63
N TYR A 32 -8.12 19.71 19.25
CA TYR A 32 -7.50 18.96 18.15
C TYR A 32 -6.76 17.75 18.71
N SER A 33 -6.67 16.68 17.93
CA SER A 33 -5.74 15.60 18.21
C SER A 33 -4.29 16.11 18.20
N ASP A 34 -3.41 15.42 18.90
CA ASP A 34 -1.97 15.73 18.86
C ASP A 34 -1.33 15.45 17.49
N TYR A 35 -2.03 14.70 16.61
CA TYR A 35 -1.48 14.21 15.35
C TYR A 35 -1.96 15.00 14.14
N SER A 36 -3.10 15.70 14.23
CA SER A 36 -3.79 16.23 13.05
C SER A 36 -4.84 17.27 13.42
N GLU A 37 -4.86 18.38 12.66
CA GLU A 37 -5.87 19.42 12.79
C GLU A 37 -7.24 19.02 12.21
N LYS A 38 -7.27 17.92 11.47
CA LYS A 38 -8.47 17.36 10.85
C LYS A 38 -9.22 16.43 11.80
N ASP A 39 -8.51 15.84 12.75
CA ASP A 39 -9.06 14.99 13.80
C ASP A 39 -9.26 15.84 15.05
N LYS A 40 -10.51 16.10 15.41
CA LYS A 40 -10.86 17.06 16.46
C LYS A 40 -12.20 16.75 17.09
N THR A 41 -12.39 17.21 18.31
CA THR A 41 -13.69 17.21 19.00
C THR A 41 -14.18 18.64 19.12
N VAL A 42 -15.43 18.88 18.76
CA VAL A 42 -16.07 20.20 18.80
C VAL A 42 -17.27 20.15 19.73
N TYR A 43 -17.29 21.04 20.71
CA TYR A 43 -18.39 21.25 21.64
C TYR A 43 -19.08 22.56 21.32
N GLU A 44 -20.37 22.50 21.00
CA GLU A 44 -21.23 23.68 20.86
C GLU A 44 -22.18 23.75 22.05
N ILE A 45 -22.01 24.76 22.90
CA ILE A 45 -22.80 24.92 24.13
C ILE A 45 -23.73 26.12 23.99
N ASP A 46 -25.03 25.88 24.17
CA ASP A 46 -26.07 26.91 24.18
C ASP A 46 -26.92 26.77 25.45
N THR A 47 -26.56 27.54 26.47
CA THR A 47 -27.25 27.54 27.76
C THR A 47 -28.66 28.11 27.69
N ASN A 48 -28.97 28.99 26.73
CA ASN A 48 -30.34 29.51 26.57
C ASN A 48 -31.29 28.40 26.10
N ASN A 49 -30.82 27.57 25.19
CA ASN A 49 -31.58 26.44 24.65
C ASN A 49 -31.36 25.13 25.43
N HIS A 50 -30.58 25.16 26.52
CA HIS A 50 -30.30 24.01 27.37
C HIS A 50 -29.70 22.83 26.59
N LYS A 51 -28.81 23.13 25.63
CA LYS A 51 -28.26 22.16 24.68
C LYS A 51 -26.74 22.20 24.62
N MET A 52 -26.15 21.03 24.45
CA MET A 52 -24.75 20.85 24.09
C MET A 52 -24.65 19.83 22.97
N THR A 53 -23.99 20.18 21.88
CA THR A 53 -23.65 19.25 20.80
C THR A 53 -22.18 18.90 20.90
N ILE A 54 -21.85 17.61 20.88
CA ILE A 54 -20.47 17.12 20.79
C ILE A 54 -20.31 16.42 19.45
N SER A 55 -19.39 16.89 18.62
CA SER A 55 -19.10 16.33 17.30
C SER A 55 -17.64 15.93 17.23
N GLU A 56 -17.38 14.66 16.89
CA GLU A 56 -16.04 14.15 16.64
C GLU A 56 -15.79 14.13 15.14
N TYR A 57 -14.64 14.64 14.74
CA TYR A 57 -14.18 14.66 13.37
C TYR A 57 -13.03 13.68 13.20
N SER A 58 -13.08 12.89 12.12
CA SER A 58 -11.92 12.16 11.62
C SER A 58 -11.64 12.55 10.18
N ASN A 59 -10.37 12.85 9.87
CA ASN A 59 -9.94 13.35 8.57
C ASN A 59 -10.79 14.52 8.01
N GLY A 60 -11.35 15.36 8.90
CA GLY A 60 -12.14 16.54 8.54
C GLY A 60 -13.63 16.26 8.31
N GLU A 61 -14.06 15.00 8.41
CA GLU A 61 -15.46 14.59 8.33
C GLU A 61 -16.01 14.26 9.71
N ILE A 62 -17.29 14.55 9.95
CA ILE A 62 -17.96 14.20 11.21
C ILE A 62 -18.17 12.68 11.22
N VAL A 63 -17.56 11.99 12.19
CA VAL A 63 -17.74 10.55 12.39
C VAL A 63 -18.84 10.24 13.41
N THR A 64 -18.95 11.05 14.45
CA THR A 64 -19.99 10.94 15.47
C THR A 64 -20.48 12.33 15.85
N SER A 65 -21.77 12.42 16.19
CA SER A 65 -22.35 13.64 16.75
C SER A 65 -23.44 13.26 17.75
N SER A 66 -23.40 13.89 18.92
CA SER A 66 -24.36 13.67 20.00
C SER A 66 -24.95 15.00 20.47
N LEU A 67 -26.28 15.02 20.64
CA LEU A 67 -26.98 16.15 21.22
C LEU A 67 -27.38 15.82 22.65
N LYS A 68 -26.91 16.63 23.59
CA LYS A 68 -27.11 16.48 25.03
C LYS A 68 -28.00 17.61 25.54
N GLN A 69 -29.01 17.25 26.33
CA GLN A 69 -29.82 18.22 27.07
C GLN A 69 -29.08 18.55 28.38
N ILE A 70 -28.83 19.82 28.64
CA ILE A 70 -27.97 20.25 29.76
C ILE A 70 -28.63 21.29 30.65
N THR A 71 -28.18 21.37 31.90
CA THR A 71 -28.43 22.49 32.81
C THR A 71 -27.10 22.93 33.41
N VAL A 72 -26.81 24.22 33.40
CA VAL A 72 -25.54 24.77 33.91
C VAL A 72 -25.77 25.40 35.28
N ASP A 73 -24.99 24.97 36.27
CA ASP A 73 -24.91 25.61 37.58
C ASP A 73 -23.67 26.50 37.65
N GLU A 74 -23.86 27.81 37.54
CA GLU A 74 -22.75 28.76 37.56
C GLU A 74 -22.07 28.91 38.93
N LYS A 75 -22.78 28.59 40.02
CA LYS A 75 -22.24 28.70 41.39
C LYS A 75 -21.32 27.54 41.68
N ASP A 76 -21.79 26.34 41.37
CA ASP A 76 -21.04 25.10 41.62
C ASP A 76 -20.06 24.77 40.48
N LYS A 77 -20.11 25.52 39.37
CA LYS A 77 -19.28 25.31 38.18
C LYS A 77 -19.45 23.89 37.62
N THR A 78 -20.71 23.48 37.46
CA THR A 78 -21.05 22.16 36.93
C THR A 78 -22.06 22.24 35.80
N ILE A 79 -21.97 21.28 34.86
CA ILE A 79 -22.98 21.00 33.84
C ILE A 79 -23.64 19.69 34.22
N LYS A 80 -24.97 19.69 34.32
CA LYS A 80 -25.76 18.48 34.55
C LYS A 80 -26.36 18.04 33.24
N GLU A 81 -26.05 16.81 32.83
CA GLU A 81 -26.61 16.20 31.64
C GLU A 81 -27.91 15.48 31.98
N LYS A 82 -28.98 15.82 31.26
CA LYS A 82 -30.31 15.25 31.51
C LYS A 82 -30.42 13.88 30.81
N GLY A 83 -30.06 12.83 31.55
CA GLY A 83 -30.28 11.44 31.16
C GLY A 83 -31.67 10.91 31.53
N THR A 84 -31.83 9.59 31.55
CA THR A 84 -32.97 8.93 32.18
C THR A 84 -32.86 9.06 33.71
N GLU A 85 -33.96 8.94 34.46
CA GLU A 85 -34.04 9.21 35.91
C GLU A 85 -33.01 8.46 36.79
N LEU A 86 -32.30 7.47 36.24
CA LEU A 86 -31.29 6.66 36.93
C LEU A 86 -29.83 7.11 36.72
N PHE A 87 -29.54 7.99 35.75
CA PHE A 87 -28.18 8.48 35.46
C PHE A 87 -28.20 9.96 35.08
N THR A 88 -27.93 10.83 36.05
CA THR A 88 -27.61 12.24 35.79
C THR A 88 -26.11 12.41 35.94
N GLU A 89 -25.40 12.65 34.85
CA GLU A 89 -23.97 12.94 34.87
C GLU A 89 -23.76 14.41 35.24
N THR A 90 -22.81 14.67 36.15
CA THR A 90 -22.43 16.03 36.55
C THR A 90 -20.99 16.26 36.16
N ILE A 91 -20.79 17.12 35.16
CA ILE A 91 -19.49 17.43 34.57
C ILE A 91 -18.99 18.73 35.18
N PRO A 92 -17.88 18.74 35.94
CA PRO A 92 -17.27 19.98 36.40
C PRO A 92 -16.71 20.76 35.22
N TYR A 93 -16.83 22.09 35.25
CA TYR A 93 -16.28 22.94 34.21
C TYR A 93 -15.47 24.11 34.78
N LEU A 94 -14.45 24.54 34.04
CA LEU A 94 -13.69 25.75 34.32
C LEU A 94 -13.54 26.56 33.03
N VAL A 95 -13.88 27.85 33.08
CA VAL A 95 -13.61 28.77 31.97
C VAL A 95 -12.51 29.74 32.42
N ASP A 96 -11.36 29.65 31.78
CA ASP A 96 -10.27 30.62 31.91
C ASP A 96 -10.02 31.28 30.55
N HIS A 97 -10.48 32.53 30.41
CA HIS A 97 -10.44 33.28 29.16
C HIS A 97 -11.03 32.51 27.96
N ASN A 98 -10.16 32.05 27.05
CA ASN A 98 -10.51 31.33 25.84
C ASN A 98 -10.31 29.81 25.98
N GLN A 99 -10.14 29.29 27.19
CA GLN A 99 -10.05 27.87 27.47
C GLN A 99 -11.23 27.42 28.33
N LEU A 100 -11.84 26.32 27.90
CA LEU A 100 -12.85 25.59 28.65
C LEU A 100 -12.25 24.25 29.05
N THR A 101 -12.21 23.96 30.34
CA THR A 101 -11.95 22.61 30.84
C THR A 101 -13.28 21.94 31.16
N LEU A 102 -13.55 20.78 30.57
CA LEU A 102 -14.66 19.91 30.91
C LEU A 102 -14.08 18.59 31.41
N ASP A 103 -14.29 18.28 32.69
CA ASP A 103 -13.63 17.15 33.35
C ASP A 103 -12.10 17.16 33.14
N SER A 104 -11.55 16.27 32.32
CA SER A 104 -10.12 16.24 31.95
C SER A 104 -9.77 16.86 30.59
N GLU A 105 -10.77 17.26 29.79
CA GLU A 105 -10.56 17.80 28.45
C GLU A 105 -10.37 19.32 28.47
N VAL A 106 -9.33 19.81 27.79
CA VAL A 106 -9.07 21.24 27.63
C VAL A 106 -9.36 21.64 26.19
N LEU A 107 -10.35 22.51 26.03
CA LEU A 107 -10.86 22.99 24.75
C LEU A 107 -10.56 24.48 24.56
N CYS A 108 -10.23 24.86 23.34
CA CYS A 108 -9.99 26.25 22.97
C CYS A 108 -11.24 26.86 22.35
N LYS A 109 -11.54 28.12 22.66
CA LYS A 109 -12.63 28.86 22.05
C LYS A 109 -12.38 29.02 20.55
N GLU A 110 -13.36 28.66 19.72
CA GLU A 110 -13.21 28.76 18.26
C GLU A 110 -12.84 30.19 17.83
N GLY A 111 -11.85 30.31 16.96
CA GLY A 111 -11.36 31.58 16.42
C GLY A 111 -10.43 32.37 17.33
N SER A 112 -10.24 31.91 18.58
CA SER A 112 -9.33 32.52 19.55
C SER A 112 -7.86 32.38 19.16
N LYS A 113 -6.97 33.05 19.91
CA LYS A 113 -5.53 32.92 19.70
C LYS A 113 -5.08 31.49 20.02
N GLU A 114 -5.58 30.94 21.12
CA GLU A 114 -5.28 29.61 21.63
C GLU A 114 -5.75 28.52 20.64
N ASP A 115 -6.94 28.66 20.04
CA ASP A 115 -7.45 27.75 18.99
C ASP A 115 -6.54 27.77 17.76
N LYS A 116 -6.16 28.95 17.28
CA LYS A 116 -5.24 29.09 16.13
C LYS A 116 -3.87 28.47 16.41
N GLU A 117 -3.35 28.64 17.62
CA GLU A 117 -2.06 28.04 18.03
C GLU A 117 -2.16 26.51 18.11
N ALA A 118 -3.21 25.97 18.75
CA ALA A 118 -3.46 24.53 18.83
C ALA A 118 -3.63 23.89 17.46
N LYS A 119 -4.45 24.49 16.59
CA LYS A 119 -4.65 24.06 15.20
C LYS A 119 -3.35 24.02 14.42
N ASN A 120 -2.52 25.07 14.54
CA ASN A 120 -1.24 25.15 13.84
C ASN A 120 -0.23 24.13 14.38
N LYS A 121 -0.24 23.84 15.69
CA LYS A 121 0.60 22.80 16.28
C LYS A 121 0.23 21.42 15.72
N ALA A 122 -1.05 21.06 15.76
CA ALA A 122 -1.55 19.79 15.23
C ALA A 122 -1.25 19.64 13.72
N LYS A 123 -1.45 20.70 12.93
CA LYS A 123 -1.10 20.73 11.51
C LYS A 123 0.39 20.47 11.24
N LYS A 124 1.28 21.04 12.07
CA LYS A 124 2.73 20.83 11.92
C LYS A 124 3.12 19.39 12.22
N GLU A 125 2.53 18.77 13.23
CA GLU A 125 2.79 17.36 13.54
C GLU A 125 2.30 16.44 12.42
N ARG A 126 1.11 16.69 11.84
CA ARG A 126 0.62 15.97 10.66
C ARG A 126 1.57 16.03 9.48
N ILE A 127 2.01 17.24 9.11
CA ILE A 127 2.95 17.43 7.98
C ILE A 127 4.28 16.70 8.25
N LYS A 128 4.74 16.72 9.50
CA LYS A 128 5.98 16.05 9.90
C LYS A 128 5.84 14.52 9.86
N SER A 129 4.71 13.96 10.29
CA SER A 129 4.46 12.52 10.18
C SER A 129 4.33 12.09 8.72
N GLU A 130 3.56 12.80 7.90
CA GLU A 130 3.41 12.53 6.46
C GLU A 130 4.77 12.58 5.73
N LYS A 131 5.61 13.57 6.04
CA LYS A 131 6.96 13.68 5.45
C LYS A 131 7.84 12.49 5.85
N LYS A 132 7.80 12.09 7.12
CA LYS A 132 8.59 10.96 7.61
C LYS A 132 8.13 9.65 6.98
N GLU A 133 6.82 9.44 6.88
CA GLU A 133 6.23 8.25 6.25
C GLU A 133 6.67 8.13 4.79
N LYS A 134 6.59 9.21 4.02
CA LYS A 134 7.10 9.26 2.64
C LYS A 134 8.60 8.98 2.54
N GLU A 135 9.42 9.58 3.41
CA GLU A 135 10.87 9.32 3.43
C GLU A 135 11.20 7.85 3.78
N ASP A 136 10.42 7.22 4.65
CA ASP A 136 10.63 5.83 5.04
C ASP A 136 10.13 4.86 3.94
N GLU A 137 9.05 5.20 3.23
CA GLU A 137 8.55 4.50 2.04
C GLU A 137 9.54 4.57 0.86
N GLU A 138 10.07 5.76 0.55
CA GLU A 138 11.09 5.94 -0.50
C GLU A 138 12.31 5.06 -0.23
N LYS A 139 12.83 5.03 0.99
CA LYS A 139 13.95 4.16 1.37
C LYS A 139 13.62 2.68 1.21
N LEU A 140 12.40 2.28 1.53
CA LEU A 140 11.95 0.90 1.38
C LEU A 140 11.91 0.51 -0.10
N ASN A 141 11.33 1.36 -0.95
CA ASN A 141 11.27 1.16 -2.40
C ASN A 141 12.68 1.14 -3.04
N GLU A 142 13.60 2.01 -2.60
CA GLU A 142 15.01 1.93 -3.01
C GLU A 142 15.67 0.61 -2.61
N ALA A 143 15.37 0.10 -1.41
CA ALA A 143 15.88 -1.19 -0.96
C ALA A 143 15.31 -2.36 -1.80
N ILE A 144 14.03 -2.30 -2.18
CA ILE A 144 13.37 -3.28 -3.07
C ILE A 144 14.06 -3.29 -4.44
N LEU A 145 14.28 -2.12 -5.06
CA LEU A 145 15.03 -2.02 -6.32
C LEU A 145 16.45 -2.58 -6.18
N GLY A 146 17.08 -2.33 -5.03
CA GLY A 146 18.37 -2.92 -4.70
C GLY A 146 18.33 -4.46 -4.62
N LEU A 147 17.27 -5.03 -4.05
CA LEU A 147 17.04 -6.47 -3.99
C LEU A 147 16.84 -7.05 -5.38
N GLU A 148 15.93 -6.48 -6.17
CA GLU A 148 15.66 -6.88 -7.56
C GLU A 148 16.96 -6.98 -8.37
N LYS A 149 17.79 -5.92 -8.31
CA LYS A 149 19.09 -5.91 -8.98
C LYS A 149 20.03 -7.01 -8.48
N ARG A 150 20.04 -7.32 -7.18
CA ARG A 150 20.85 -8.42 -6.63
C ARG A 150 20.38 -9.77 -7.16
N LEU A 151 19.07 -10.02 -7.12
CA LEU A 151 18.48 -11.27 -7.61
C LEU A 151 18.74 -11.48 -9.09
N ASN A 152 18.56 -10.44 -9.91
CA ASN A 152 18.85 -10.50 -11.35
C ASN A 152 20.33 -10.76 -11.65
N ASN A 153 21.24 -10.15 -10.89
CA ASN A 153 22.67 -10.44 -11.04
C ASN A 153 23.03 -11.85 -10.58
N ASP A 154 22.42 -12.34 -9.50
CA ASP A 154 22.64 -13.70 -8.99
C ASP A 154 22.11 -14.74 -9.98
N PHE A 155 20.95 -14.48 -10.59
CA PHE A 155 20.38 -15.27 -11.68
C PHE A 155 21.37 -15.39 -12.83
N LEU A 156 21.76 -14.24 -13.40
CA LEU A 156 22.70 -14.18 -14.50
C LEU A 156 24.07 -14.75 -14.14
N LYS A 157 24.44 -14.89 -12.87
CA LYS A 157 25.72 -15.50 -12.48
C LYS A 157 25.65 -17.01 -12.38
N ASN A 158 24.58 -17.54 -11.80
CA ASN A 158 24.51 -18.95 -11.38
C ASN A 158 23.62 -19.81 -12.29
N TYR A 159 22.77 -19.20 -13.12
CA TYR A 159 21.76 -19.88 -13.93
C TYR A 159 22.02 -19.72 -15.45
N GLN A 160 23.26 -19.43 -15.84
CA GLN A 160 23.68 -19.50 -17.25
C GLN A 160 23.86 -20.94 -17.71
N GLY A 161 23.71 -21.17 -19.01
CA GLY A 161 24.03 -22.45 -19.64
C GLY A 161 22.95 -22.92 -20.60
N VAL A 162 22.99 -24.22 -20.87
CA VAL A 162 22.04 -24.88 -21.76
C VAL A 162 20.93 -25.51 -20.92
N TRP A 163 19.70 -25.14 -21.24
CA TRP A 163 18.46 -25.65 -20.65
C TRP A 163 17.62 -26.32 -21.74
N TYR A 164 16.60 -27.05 -21.33
CA TYR A 164 15.67 -27.72 -22.24
C TYR A 164 14.25 -27.50 -21.73
N SER A 165 13.31 -27.12 -22.62
CA SER A 165 11.90 -27.02 -22.24
C SER A 165 11.17 -28.36 -22.41
N GLY A 166 10.19 -28.62 -21.54
CA GLY A 166 9.36 -29.83 -21.53
C GLY A 166 9.74 -30.87 -20.47
N GLU A 167 8.89 -31.89 -20.32
CA GLU A 167 9.23 -33.11 -19.57
C GLU A 167 10.41 -33.79 -20.29
N GLY A 168 11.49 -34.13 -19.56
CA GLY A 168 12.69 -34.70 -20.15
C GLY A 168 12.38 -35.88 -21.07
N ILE A 169 13.19 -36.07 -22.13
CA ILE A 169 13.01 -37.19 -23.05
C ILE A 169 13.04 -38.50 -22.24
N ASP A 170 11.91 -39.21 -22.19
CA ASP A 170 11.88 -40.57 -21.68
C ASP A 170 12.77 -41.44 -22.59
N THR A 171 14.00 -41.71 -22.12
CA THR A 171 14.99 -42.49 -22.88
C THR A 171 14.56 -43.94 -23.09
N ASP A 172 13.52 -44.39 -22.37
CA ASP A 172 12.98 -45.75 -22.46
C ASP A 172 11.81 -45.84 -23.45
N SER A 173 11.25 -44.71 -23.90
CA SER A 173 10.22 -44.65 -24.93
C SER A 173 10.86 -44.67 -26.32
N PHE A 174 10.60 -45.73 -27.09
CA PHE A 174 11.15 -45.91 -28.43
C PHE A 174 10.45 -44.97 -29.45
N MET A 175 10.71 -43.67 -29.36
CA MET A 175 10.27 -42.70 -30.36
C MET A 175 11.33 -42.62 -31.47
N PRO A 176 11.01 -42.96 -32.73
CA PRO A 176 11.98 -42.95 -33.82
C PRO A 176 12.48 -41.53 -34.15
N ALA A 177 11.74 -40.50 -33.74
CA ALA A 177 12.20 -39.12 -33.73
C ALA A 177 11.50 -38.28 -32.66
N THR A 178 12.18 -37.27 -32.15
CA THR A 178 11.64 -36.26 -31.23
C THR A 178 12.19 -34.87 -31.55
N THR A 179 11.48 -33.82 -31.14
CA THR A 179 11.97 -32.44 -31.20
C THR A 179 12.10 -31.92 -29.77
N ILE A 180 13.28 -31.40 -29.42
CA ILE A 180 13.51 -30.71 -28.16
C ILE A 180 13.72 -29.23 -28.42
N ASN A 181 13.19 -28.38 -27.55
CA ASN A 181 13.51 -26.96 -27.58
C ASN A 181 14.65 -26.72 -26.59
N GLN A 182 15.81 -26.39 -27.14
CA GLN A 182 17.01 -26.06 -26.38
C GLN A 182 17.04 -24.56 -26.13
N LEU A 183 17.32 -24.17 -24.90
CA LEU A 183 17.53 -22.78 -24.52
C LEU A 183 18.99 -22.58 -24.13
N THR A 184 19.56 -21.47 -24.56
CA THR A 184 20.90 -21.05 -24.16
C THR A 184 20.79 -19.70 -23.49
N VAL A 185 21.12 -19.66 -22.19
CA VAL A 185 21.07 -18.47 -21.34
C VAL A 185 22.49 -17.97 -21.11
N ASP A 186 22.71 -16.69 -21.36
CA ASP A 186 23.96 -15.99 -21.07
C ASP A 186 23.70 -14.58 -20.52
N THR A 187 24.75 -13.79 -20.33
CA THR A 187 24.65 -12.42 -19.80
C THR A 187 23.99 -11.42 -20.75
N LYS A 188 23.83 -11.76 -22.03
CA LYS A 188 23.21 -10.91 -23.05
C LYS A 188 21.73 -11.22 -23.23
N GLY A 189 21.28 -12.40 -22.82
CA GLY A 189 19.88 -12.80 -22.88
C GLY A 189 19.72 -14.30 -23.04
N MET A 190 18.70 -14.68 -23.80
CA MET A 190 18.39 -16.08 -24.06
C MET A 190 18.20 -16.31 -25.55
N SER A 191 18.63 -17.46 -26.04
CA SER A 191 18.26 -17.94 -27.37
C SER A 191 17.58 -19.30 -27.27
N THR A 192 16.56 -19.50 -28.09
CA THR A 192 15.85 -20.78 -28.21
C THR A 192 16.20 -21.41 -29.55
N GLN A 193 16.25 -22.74 -29.61
CA GLN A 193 16.49 -23.49 -30.84
C GLN A 193 15.76 -24.82 -30.77
N ASP A 194 14.90 -25.10 -31.74
CA ASP A 194 14.35 -26.45 -31.90
C ASP A 194 15.41 -27.37 -32.51
N VAL A 195 15.64 -28.48 -31.82
CA VAL A 195 16.57 -29.54 -32.20
C VAL A 195 15.77 -30.80 -32.46
N TYR A 196 15.69 -31.20 -33.73
CA TYR A 196 15.09 -32.47 -34.12
C TYR A 196 16.13 -33.59 -34.02
N ILE A 197 15.78 -34.65 -33.31
CA ILE A 197 16.63 -35.82 -33.07
C ILE A 197 15.95 -37.06 -33.65
N GLU A 198 16.59 -37.70 -34.62
CA GLU A 198 16.18 -39.01 -35.15
C GLU A 198 17.01 -40.14 -34.51
N VAL A 199 16.33 -41.15 -33.96
CA VAL A 199 16.94 -42.29 -33.26
C VAL A 199 16.79 -43.55 -34.12
N TYR A 200 17.91 -44.16 -34.49
CA TYR A 200 17.94 -45.41 -35.27
C TYR A 200 18.90 -46.40 -34.59
N GLU A 201 18.45 -47.64 -34.36
CA GLU A 201 19.25 -48.68 -33.66
C GLU A 201 19.87 -48.19 -32.33
N ASN A 202 19.10 -47.45 -31.53
CA ASN A 202 19.54 -46.85 -30.25
C ASN A 202 20.73 -45.87 -30.39
N LYS A 203 20.93 -45.26 -31.57
CA LYS A 203 21.95 -44.22 -31.79
C LYS A 203 21.34 -42.96 -32.42
N PRO A 204 21.64 -41.75 -31.91
CA PRO A 204 21.22 -40.50 -32.54
C PRO A 204 21.93 -40.35 -33.88
N ARG A 205 21.16 -40.19 -34.97
CA ARG A 205 21.69 -40.25 -36.34
C ARG A 205 21.59 -38.93 -37.09
N LYS A 206 20.59 -38.10 -36.80
CA LYS A 206 20.37 -36.81 -37.47
C LYS A 206 19.94 -35.75 -36.46
N VAL A 207 20.67 -34.63 -36.46
CA VAL A 207 20.38 -33.43 -35.67
C VAL A 207 20.08 -32.31 -36.65
N GLU A 208 18.81 -31.96 -36.84
CA GLU A 208 18.43 -30.75 -37.58
C GLU A 208 18.15 -29.63 -36.59
N LYS A 209 18.74 -28.46 -36.84
CA LYS A 209 18.58 -27.25 -36.04
C LYS A 209 17.72 -26.26 -36.81
N LYS A 210 16.60 -25.85 -36.23
CA LYS A 210 15.76 -24.79 -36.81
C LYS A 210 16.21 -23.40 -36.36
N GLU A 211 15.54 -22.38 -36.90
CA GLU A 211 15.76 -20.96 -36.61
C GLU A 211 15.75 -20.69 -35.10
N SER A 212 16.63 -19.79 -34.68
CA SER A 212 16.75 -19.40 -33.28
C SER A 212 16.03 -18.09 -32.99
N THR A 213 15.15 -18.08 -31.99
CA THR A 213 14.61 -16.82 -31.46
C THR A 213 15.51 -16.31 -30.36
N ASN A 214 15.88 -15.03 -30.44
CA ASN A 214 16.69 -14.35 -29.43
C ASN A 214 15.81 -13.44 -28.57
N TYR A 215 16.08 -13.46 -27.27
CA TYR A 215 15.40 -12.67 -26.26
C TYR A 215 16.41 -11.86 -25.45
N THR A 216 15.99 -10.69 -25.00
CA THR A 216 16.75 -9.84 -24.07
C THR A 216 16.29 -10.12 -22.64
N PHE A 217 17.24 -10.25 -21.71
CA PHE A 217 16.91 -10.48 -20.30
C PHE A 217 16.21 -9.26 -19.70
N SER A 218 15.00 -9.44 -19.18
CA SER A 218 14.28 -8.43 -18.39
C SER A 218 14.32 -8.74 -16.89
N GLY A 219 14.49 -10.01 -16.51
CA GLY A 219 14.69 -10.43 -15.13
C GLY A 219 13.42 -10.53 -14.30
N ILE A 220 13.59 -10.73 -12.99
CA ILE A 220 12.50 -10.63 -12.01
C ILE A 220 12.17 -9.15 -11.78
N GLN A 221 10.88 -8.86 -11.60
CA GLN A 221 10.37 -7.55 -11.23
C GLN A 221 9.64 -7.67 -9.89
N LEU A 222 10.03 -6.83 -8.92
CA LEU A 222 9.41 -6.82 -7.59
C LEU A 222 8.40 -5.68 -7.48
N PRO A 223 7.27 -5.87 -6.78
CA PRO A 223 6.29 -4.81 -6.59
C PRO A 223 6.85 -3.68 -5.71
N SER A 224 6.49 -2.43 -5.99
CA SER A 224 6.70 -1.34 -5.03
C SER A 224 5.72 -1.46 -3.87
N LYS A 225 6.11 -1.06 -2.65
CA LYS A 225 5.17 -0.94 -1.54
C LYS A 225 4.51 0.43 -1.54
N HIS A 226 3.17 0.41 -1.66
CA HIS A 226 2.22 1.53 -1.61
C HIS A 226 2.46 2.65 -2.66
N GLU A 227 1.37 3.16 -3.25
CA GLU A 227 1.38 4.33 -4.14
C GLU A 227 0.83 5.52 -3.35
N TYR A 228 1.67 6.30 -2.64
CA TYR A 228 1.21 7.58 -2.10
C TYR A 228 1.17 8.65 -3.18
N THR A 229 0.23 8.47 -4.11
CA THR A 229 -0.14 9.49 -5.07
C THR A 229 -1.64 9.71 -4.98
N GLU A 230 -2.03 10.94 -4.66
CA GLU A 230 -3.28 11.49 -5.21
C GLU A 230 -3.32 11.09 -6.68
N GLU A 231 -4.22 10.15 -7.04
CA GLU A 231 -4.44 9.64 -8.40
C GLU A 231 -3.23 9.89 -9.32
N SER A 232 -2.05 9.33 -9.00
CA SER A 232 -1.12 9.17 -10.11
C SER A 232 -1.73 8.03 -10.89
N GLU A 233 -2.04 8.33 -12.13
CA GLU A 233 -2.31 7.31 -13.12
C GLU A 233 -1.19 6.28 -12.94
N SER A 234 -1.58 5.14 -12.37
CA SER A 234 -0.75 3.97 -12.15
C SER A 234 -0.08 3.67 -13.48
N ASN A 235 1.16 4.12 -13.65
CA ASN A 235 2.01 3.73 -14.77
C ASN A 235 2.61 2.35 -14.48
N SER A 236 1.80 1.45 -13.94
CA SER A 236 2.09 0.04 -13.72
C SER A 236 1.03 -0.83 -14.40
N SER A 237 0.48 -0.39 -15.53
CA SER A 237 -0.10 -1.31 -16.52
C SER A 237 0.98 -1.84 -17.47
N PHE A 238 2.06 -2.39 -16.94
CA PHE A 238 2.90 -3.32 -17.69
C PHE A 238 2.38 -4.74 -17.46
N SER A 239 1.15 -4.99 -17.92
CA SER A 239 0.58 -6.33 -18.05
C SER A 239 1.11 -6.94 -19.34
N TYR A 240 2.32 -7.49 -19.32
CA TYR A 240 2.82 -8.30 -20.42
C TYR A 240 3.31 -9.64 -19.89
N GLY A 241 2.57 -10.71 -20.21
CA GLY A 241 3.03 -12.09 -20.37
C GLY A 241 3.69 -12.82 -19.19
N SER A 242 4.03 -12.14 -18.09
CA SER A 242 4.58 -12.76 -16.90
C SER A 242 3.45 -13.47 -16.16
N SER A 243 3.70 -14.71 -15.72
CA SER A 243 2.97 -15.24 -14.58
C SER A 243 2.91 -14.15 -13.51
N ASN A 244 1.71 -13.69 -13.16
CA ASN A 244 1.49 -12.74 -12.07
C ASN A 244 1.83 -13.45 -10.76
N VAL A 245 3.12 -13.56 -10.46
CA VAL A 245 3.58 -14.04 -9.16
C VAL A 245 3.59 -12.83 -8.25
N ASP A 246 2.59 -12.75 -7.39
CA ASP A 246 2.52 -11.74 -6.33
C ASP A 246 3.58 -12.10 -5.28
N TYR A 247 4.79 -11.52 -5.42
CA TYR A 247 5.87 -11.71 -4.46
C TYR A 247 5.55 -11.03 -3.12
N GLU A 248 5.86 -11.71 -2.02
CA GLU A 248 5.80 -11.07 -0.71
C GLU A 248 7.09 -10.29 -0.48
N LEU A 249 7.00 -9.11 0.14
CA LEU A 249 8.17 -8.28 0.38
C LEU A 249 8.34 -8.00 1.88
N PRO A 250 9.57 -8.10 2.41
CA PRO A 250 9.82 -7.77 3.81
C PRO A 250 9.33 -6.37 4.17
N SER A 251 9.03 -6.18 5.45
CA SER A 251 8.44 -4.92 5.95
C SER A 251 9.49 -3.86 6.26
N THR A 252 10.77 -4.25 6.34
CA THR A 252 11.87 -3.36 6.74
C THR A 252 13.03 -3.42 5.76
N THR A 253 13.73 -2.30 5.58
CA THR A 253 14.96 -2.24 4.76
C THR A 253 16.02 -3.23 5.23
N LYS A 254 16.16 -3.42 6.55
CA LYS A 254 17.12 -4.36 7.14
C LYS A 254 16.86 -5.81 6.73
N GLU A 255 15.58 -6.23 6.69
CA GLU A 255 15.23 -7.56 6.21
C GLU A 255 15.51 -7.70 4.72
N ILE A 256 15.16 -6.70 3.90
CA ILE A 256 15.46 -6.67 2.47
C ILE A 256 16.97 -6.78 2.20
N GLU A 257 17.79 -6.03 2.94
CA GLU A 257 19.25 -6.06 2.82
C GLU A 257 19.87 -7.40 3.22
N SER A 258 19.16 -8.20 4.03
CA SER A 258 19.60 -9.54 4.41
C SER A 258 19.41 -10.56 3.28
N LEU A 259 18.50 -10.30 2.34
CA LEU A 259 18.25 -11.13 1.16
C LEU A 259 19.22 -10.74 0.04
N LYS A 260 20.27 -11.56 -0.15
CA LYS A 260 21.37 -11.27 -1.08
C LYS A 260 21.36 -12.18 -2.30
N THR A 261 20.78 -13.37 -2.18
CA THR A 261 20.81 -14.43 -3.18
C THR A 261 19.41 -14.94 -3.48
N ILE A 262 19.26 -15.62 -4.62
CA ILE A 262 18.01 -16.29 -5.01
C ILE A 262 17.62 -17.34 -3.96
N ASP A 263 18.56 -18.10 -3.41
CA ASP A 263 18.31 -19.08 -2.35
C ASP A 263 17.68 -18.47 -1.08
N GLU A 264 18.18 -17.32 -0.65
CA GLU A 264 17.66 -16.63 0.53
C GLU A 264 16.27 -16.06 0.26
N PHE A 265 16.06 -15.46 -0.92
CA PHE A 265 14.77 -14.94 -1.33
C PHE A 265 13.74 -16.06 -1.51
N ALA A 266 14.09 -17.17 -2.15
CA ALA A 266 13.22 -18.33 -2.28
C ALA A 266 12.79 -18.88 -0.92
N LYS A 267 13.71 -19.02 0.05
CA LYS A 267 13.32 -19.44 1.41
C LYS A 267 12.33 -18.48 2.07
N TYR A 268 12.47 -17.18 1.82
CA TYR A 268 11.52 -16.18 2.28
C TYR A 268 10.16 -16.37 1.60
N GLU A 269 10.10 -16.49 0.28
CA GLU A 269 8.87 -16.73 -0.50
C GLU A 269 8.16 -18.03 -0.09
N ALA A 270 8.93 -19.10 0.19
CA ALA A 270 8.40 -20.39 0.64
C ALA A 270 7.58 -20.26 1.93
N ASN A 271 8.07 -19.44 2.87
CA ASN A 271 7.38 -19.16 4.13
C ASN A 271 6.09 -18.34 3.95
N HIS A 272 5.93 -17.70 2.79
CA HIS A 272 4.76 -16.92 2.41
C HIS A 272 3.88 -17.64 1.37
N ASN A 273 4.04 -18.96 1.24
CA ASN A 273 3.28 -19.84 0.34
C ASN A 273 3.45 -19.56 -1.15
N ILE A 274 4.52 -18.86 -1.54
CA ILE A 274 4.88 -18.60 -2.93
C ILE A 274 5.81 -19.72 -3.40
N ARG A 275 5.52 -20.24 -4.59
CA ARG A 275 6.09 -21.51 -5.07
C ARG A 275 7.10 -21.34 -6.18
N GLU A 276 7.12 -20.18 -6.81
CA GLU A 276 7.78 -19.95 -8.08
C GLU A 276 8.48 -18.59 -8.07
N LEU A 277 9.65 -18.53 -8.70
CA LEU A 277 10.33 -17.28 -9.05
C LEU A 277 10.43 -17.22 -10.57
N SER A 278 9.89 -16.15 -11.16
CA SER A 278 9.84 -15.92 -12.60
C SER A 278 10.87 -14.87 -13.01
N PHE A 279 11.72 -15.24 -13.98
CA PHE A 279 12.72 -14.34 -14.58
C PHE A 279 12.38 -14.13 -16.06
N GLY A 280 11.98 -12.92 -16.41
CA GLY A 280 11.48 -12.59 -17.74
C GLY A 280 12.55 -12.41 -18.81
N TYR A 281 12.11 -12.62 -20.05
CA TYR A 281 12.87 -12.44 -21.28
C TYR A 281 11.97 -11.84 -22.36
N GLN A 282 12.40 -10.70 -22.92
CA GLN A 282 11.65 -9.98 -23.95
C GLN A 282 12.07 -10.39 -25.35
N SER A 283 11.10 -10.64 -26.22
CA SER A 283 11.37 -11.01 -27.61
C SER A 283 11.96 -9.84 -28.41
N ASN A 284 13.02 -10.13 -29.19
CA ASN A 284 13.66 -9.12 -30.05
C ASN A 284 13.02 -9.00 -31.44
N GLY A 285 11.91 -9.71 -31.73
CA GLY A 285 11.30 -9.80 -33.06
C GLY A 285 9.77 -9.74 -33.05
N GLY A 286 9.17 -9.12 -34.07
CA GLY A 286 7.78 -8.61 -34.05
C GLY A 286 6.62 -9.62 -34.07
N ASN A 287 6.86 -10.93 -33.90
CA ASN A 287 5.81 -11.97 -33.91
C ASN A 287 6.03 -13.08 -32.85
N VAL A 288 6.95 -12.92 -31.89
CA VAL A 288 7.18 -13.92 -30.84
C VAL A 288 6.87 -13.29 -29.49
N ASP A 289 6.11 -14.00 -28.66
CA ASP A 289 5.72 -13.56 -27.33
C ASP A 289 6.93 -13.52 -26.38
N ASP A 290 6.83 -12.67 -25.35
CA ASP A 290 7.77 -12.70 -24.24
C ASP A 290 7.70 -14.03 -23.50
N THR A 291 8.78 -14.38 -22.82
CA THR A 291 8.91 -15.66 -22.13
C THR A 291 9.61 -15.53 -20.80
N SER A 292 9.64 -16.58 -20.00
CA SER A 292 10.27 -16.57 -18.68
C SER A 292 10.91 -17.91 -18.33
N ILE A 293 11.93 -17.84 -17.47
CA ILE A 293 12.46 -19.00 -16.75
C ILE A 293 11.83 -19.02 -15.36
N ILE A 294 11.12 -20.10 -15.05
CA ILE A 294 10.45 -20.27 -13.76
C ILE A 294 11.26 -21.26 -12.91
N LEU A 295 11.71 -20.80 -11.74
CA LEU A 295 12.40 -21.62 -10.74
C LEU A 295 11.43 -22.04 -9.63
N ASN A 296 11.46 -23.31 -9.24
CA ASN A 296 10.72 -23.77 -8.06
C ASN A 296 11.40 -23.25 -6.79
N VAL A 297 10.64 -22.61 -5.92
CA VAL A 297 11.17 -22.04 -4.68
C VAL A 297 11.79 -23.10 -3.73
N ASN A 298 11.32 -24.34 -3.74
CA ASN A 298 11.76 -25.36 -2.77
C ASN A 298 13.09 -26.02 -3.13
N ASN A 299 13.42 -26.13 -4.42
CA ASN A 299 14.61 -26.84 -4.88
C ASN A 299 15.41 -26.09 -5.96
N LEU A 300 14.93 -24.91 -6.37
CA LEU A 300 15.52 -24.04 -7.39
C LEU A 300 15.80 -24.74 -8.72
N THR A 301 15.09 -25.84 -8.98
CA THR A 301 15.12 -26.51 -10.28
C THR A 301 14.09 -25.87 -11.21
N HIS A 302 14.44 -25.79 -12.49
CA HIS A 302 13.57 -25.29 -13.57
C HIS A 302 12.23 -26.04 -13.61
N ILE A 303 11.12 -25.31 -13.59
CA ILE A 303 9.78 -25.90 -13.65
C ILE A 303 9.27 -25.91 -15.09
N GLU A 304 9.22 -24.75 -15.75
CA GLU A 304 8.47 -24.59 -17.01
C GLU A 304 8.86 -23.29 -17.73
N ILE A 305 8.63 -23.25 -19.04
CA ILE A 305 8.70 -22.03 -19.86
C ILE A 305 7.31 -21.77 -20.41
N THR A 306 6.74 -20.62 -20.06
CA THR A 306 5.50 -20.13 -20.65
C THR A 306 5.82 -19.30 -21.90
N GLY A 307 5.07 -19.50 -22.98
CA GLY A 307 5.10 -18.62 -24.17
C GLY A 307 5.75 -19.17 -25.44
N SER A 308 6.10 -20.46 -25.54
CA SER A 308 6.51 -21.04 -26.82
C SER A 308 5.30 -21.49 -27.65
N MET A 309 4.97 -20.75 -28.70
CA MET A 309 4.26 -21.26 -29.89
C MET A 309 5.08 -21.00 -31.15
#